data_AF-A0A960UZW5-F1
#
_entry.id   AF-A0A960UZW5-F1
#
_cell.length_a   1.000
_cell.length_b   1.000
_cell.length_c   1.000
_cell.angle_alpha   90.00
_cell.angle_beta   90.00
_cell.angle_gamma   90.00
#
_symmetry.space_group_name_H-M   'P 1'
#
loop_
_entity.id
_entity.type
_entity.pdbx_description
1 polymer ?
#
loop_
_entity_poly.entity_id
_entity_poly.type
_entity_poly.pdbx_seq_one_letter_code
_entity_poly.pdbx_strand_id
1 'polypeptide(L)'
;MIIRKLCKKINSDMADKNSRRTFQIIMNLASLTLALVVLLSCKGEHDHSSHMGDHAAHSAESSLMPATDATRGSLYEFQRKLVRSDGSSFAFSDMKGKVFLISMFYASCQSVCPRITADLKRLSQSIRKEKGKDVQIVLVSFDSENDKPNVLAEYKRKQNLNQDWTLLSGDADTVRSLSVLLGINYKKIPDGNFNHSALISLVSPEGIIVSRIEGIGKNATPLLQVIDEL
;
A
#
# COMPACT_ATOMS: atom_id res chain seq x y z
N MET A 1 0.47 -78.00 26.63
CA MET A 1 -0.45 -77.10 25.91
C MET A 1 -1.60 -76.69 26.82
N ILE A 2 -1.32 -75.90 27.87
CA ILE A 2 -2.29 -75.30 28.79
C ILE A 2 -1.63 -74.00 29.26
N ILE A 3 -2.41 -72.97 29.64
CA ILE A 3 -1.95 -71.66 30.14
C ILE A 3 -1.64 -70.62 29.03
N ARG A 4 -2.57 -70.42 28.09
CA ARG A 4 -2.66 -69.17 27.29
C ARG A 4 -4.10 -68.64 27.10
N LYS A 5 -5.04 -69.05 27.96
CA LYS A 5 -6.45 -68.62 27.92
C LYS A 5 -6.99 -68.27 29.31
N LEU A 6 -6.22 -67.55 30.13
CA LEU A 6 -6.74 -66.91 31.33
C LEU A 6 -7.20 -65.47 31.01
N CYS A 7 -8.34 -65.10 31.58
CA CYS A 7 -8.82 -63.72 31.74
C CYS A 7 -9.49 -63.04 30.53
N LYS A 8 -10.30 -63.78 29.77
CA LYS A 8 -11.41 -63.21 28.98
C LYS A 8 -12.74 -63.82 29.41
N LYS A 9 -13.17 -63.60 30.65
CA LYS A 9 -14.57 -63.74 31.12
C LYS A 9 -14.66 -63.31 32.58
N ILE A 10 -15.75 -62.64 32.95
CA ILE A 10 -15.98 -61.85 34.18
C ILE A 10 -15.54 -60.39 33.94
N ASN A 11 -16.23 -59.70 33.04
CA ASN A 11 -17.45 -58.91 33.32
C ASN A 11 -17.06 -57.56 33.93
N SER A 12 -17.08 -56.45 33.19
CA SER A 12 -18.25 -55.84 32.53
C SER A 12 -19.35 -55.57 33.53
N ASP A 13 -19.73 -54.29 33.61
CA ASP A 13 -20.93 -53.79 34.26
C ASP A 13 -20.94 -53.82 35.79
N MET A 14 -20.30 -52.82 36.40
CA MET A 14 -20.98 -51.99 37.39
C MET A 14 -20.16 -50.73 37.71
N ALA A 15 -20.81 -49.57 37.54
CA ALA A 15 -20.54 -48.31 38.22
C ALA A 15 -19.53 -47.32 37.61
N ASP A 16 -19.68 -47.10 36.30
CA ASP A 16 -19.50 -45.85 35.52
C ASP A 16 -20.23 -44.60 36.10
N LYS A 17 -20.22 -44.37 37.42
CA LYS A 17 -20.91 -43.18 38.01
C LYS A 17 -20.17 -42.48 39.14
N ASN A 18 -19.15 -43.09 39.75
CA ASN A 18 -18.52 -42.50 40.94
C ASN A 18 -17.29 -41.64 40.67
N SER A 19 -16.67 -41.76 39.48
CA SER A 19 -15.49 -40.94 39.10
C SER A 19 -15.82 -39.55 38.55
N ARG A 20 -17.10 -39.28 38.24
CA ARG A 20 -17.56 -37.97 37.71
C ARG A 20 -18.28 -37.11 38.75
N ARG A 21 -18.52 -37.63 39.96
CA ARG A 21 -19.13 -36.88 41.08
C ARG A 21 -18.10 -36.33 42.07
N THR A 22 -16.92 -36.94 42.15
CA THR A 22 -15.81 -36.46 42.98
C THR A 22 -15.06 -35.26 42.40
N PHE A 23 -15.14 -35.03 41.08
CA PHE A 23 -14.48 -33.88 40.44
C PHE A 23 -15.32 -32.59 40.43
N GLN A 24 -16.64 -32.67 40.68
CA GLN A 24 -17.54 -31.51 40.65
C GLN A 24 -17.79 -30.87 42.03
N ILE A 25 -17.40 -31.53 43.14
CA ILE A 25 -17.65 -31.06 44.52
C ILE A 25 -16.51 -30.16 45.04
N ILE A 26 -15.32 -30.21 44.44
CA ILE A 26 -14.15 -29.39 44.84
C ILE A 26 -14.26 -27.95 44.31
N MET A 27 -15.23 -27.65 43.43
CA MET A 27 -15.34 -26.36 42.73
C MET A 27 -16.34 -25.36 43.34
N ASN A 28 -16.82 -25.55 44.58
CA ASN A 28 -17.86 -24.68 45.17
C ASN A 28 -17.74 -24.37 46.69
N LEU A 29 -16.55 -24.44 47.28
CA LEU A 29 -16.31 -24.12 48.71
C LEU A 29 -15.21 -23.07 48.91
N ALA A 30 -15.26 -21.96 48.18
CA ALA A 30 -14.37 -20.80 48.38
C ALA A 30 -15.12 -19.46 48.23
N SER A 31 -16.37 -19.43 48.67
CA SER A 31 -17.13 -18.19 48.87
C SER A 31 -17.62 -18.17 50.32
N LEU A 32 -17.35 -17.06 51.02
CA LEU A 32 -18.00 -16.58 52.26
C LEU A 32 -17.22 -16.69 53.60
N THR A 33 -16.13 -15.93 53.74
CA THR A 33 -15.71 -15.28 55.01
C THR A 33 -15.04 -13.94 54.68
N LEU A 34 -15.79 -12.92 54.25
CA LEU A 34 -16.31 -11.81 55.07
C LEU A 34 -15.47 -11.42 56.31
N ALA A 35 -14.99 -10.17 56.26
CA ALA A 35 -14.69 -9.23 57.35
C ALA A 35 -13.35 -9.30 58.12
N LEU A 36 -12.54 -8.26 57.86
CA LEU A 36 -12.13 -7.26 58.85
C LEU A 36 -10.98 -7.60 59.84
N VAL A 37 -9.74 -7.33 59.42
CA VAL A 37 -8.64 -6.84 60.29
C VAL A 37 -7.77 -5.90 59.44
N VAL A 38 -8.15 -4.62 59.30
CA VAL A 38 -7.60 -3.46 60.06
C VAL A 38 -6.08 -3.25 59.89
N LEU A 39 -5.78 -2.33 58.96
CA LEU A 39 -4.78 -1.25 58.98
C LEU A 39 -3.80 -1.19 60.17
N LEU A 40 -2.48 -1.19 59.89
CA LEU A 40 -1.53 -0.11 60.25
C LEU A 40 -0.06 -0.50 59.95
N SER A 41 0.71 0.50 59.52
CA SER A 41 2.18 0.63 59.56
C SER A 41 3.04 0.26 58.33
N CYS A 42 3.20 1.29 57.48
CA CYS A 42 4.46 1.94 57.06
C CYS A 42 5.59 1.15 56.35
N LYS A 43 5.70 1.48 55.04
CA LYS A 43 6.84 2.12 54.34
C LYS A 43 8.15 1.33 54.14
N GLY A 44 8.48 1.10 52.86
CA GLY A 44 9.83 0.79 52.36
C GLY A 44 9.81 0.59 50.83
N GLU A 45 10.45 1.50 50.09
CA GLU A 45 10.59 1.55 48.63
C GLU A 45 11.33 0.33 48.02
N HIS A 46 10.99 -0.06 46.77
CA HIS A 46 11.85 0.07 45.58
C HIS A 46 11.29 -0.68 44.35
N ASP A 47 11.15 0.09 43.27
CA ASP A 47 11.04 -0.20 41.82
C ASP A 47 10.26 -1.40 41.27
N HIS A 48 9.17 -1.06 40.57
CA HIS A 48 8.46 -1.88 39.59
C HIS A 48 8.63 -1.30 38.18
N SER A 49 9.07 -2.15 37.25
CA SER A 49 8.86 -1.93 35.82
C SER A 49 8.56 -3.28 35.15
N SER A 50 7.29 -3.54 34.91
CA SER A 50 6.85 -4.50 33.91
C SER A 50 5.57 -4.01 33.25
N HIS A 51 5.74 -3.59 31.98
CA HIS A 51 4.81 -3.64 30.86
C HIS A 51 3.34 -4.00 31.14
N MET A 52 2.46 -3.01 30.94
CA MET A 52 1.11 -3.21 30.43
C MET A 52 0.98 -2.36 29.17
N GLY A 53 0.68 -3.02 28.05
CA GLY A 53 0.48 -2.38 26.76
C GLY A 53 -0.89 -1.73 26.69
N ASP A 54 -0.89 -0.42 26.48
CA ASP A 54 -2.07 0.33 26.06
C ASP A 54 -2.21 0.27 24.54
N HIS A 55 -3.42 -0.09 24.10
CA HIS A 55 -3.86 0.05 22.72
C HIS A 55 -4.02 1.54 22.38
N ALA A 56 -2.90 2.17 22.02
CA ALA A 56 -2.90 3.48 21.40
C ALA A 56 -3.08 3.35 19.88
N ALA A 57 -3.95 4.21 19.36
CA ALA A 57 -4.30 4.43 17.98
C ALA A 57 -3.17 4.12 16.96
N HIS A 58 -3.48 3.23 16.00
CA HIS A 58 -2.74 3.16 14.74
C HIS A 58 -2.93 4.48 13.99
N SER A 59 -1.99 5.40 14.21
CA SER A 59 -1.90 6.66 13.50
C SER A 59 -1.61 6.41 12.02
N ALA A 60 -2.23 7.26 11.20
CA ALA A 60 -2.13 7.30 9.76
C ALA A 60 -0.77 7.84 9.27
N GLU A 61 0.34 7.28 9.75
CA GLU A 61 1.70 7.68 9.38
C GLU A 61 2.31 6.83 8.24
N SER A 62 1.67 5.73 7.84
CA SER A 62 2.29 4.70 6.97
C SER A 62 1.97 4.87 5.47
N SER A 63 2.16 6.06 4.91
CA SER A 63 2.05 6.24 3.44
C SER A 63 3.12 7.13 2.83
N LEU A 64 4.03 7.70 3.62
CA LEU A 64 5.19 8.41 3.12
C LEU A 64 6.40 7.48 3.17
N MET A 65 6.69 6.83 2.05
CA MET A 65 8.02 6.24 1.88
C MET A 65 8.95 7.31 1.33
N PRO A 66 9.99 7.75 2.08
CA PRO A 66 11.08 8.51 1.49
C PRO A 66 11.67 7.67 0.36
N ALA A 67 11.99 8.32 -0.76
CA ALA A 67 12.51 7.63 -1.93
C ALA A 67 13.79 6.87 -1.54
N THR A 68 13.80 5.54 -1.70
CA THR A 68 14.94 4.68 -1.34
C THR A 68 16.16 5.02 -2.21
N ASP A 69 17.37 4.63 -1.79
CA ASP A 69 18.65 4.96 -2.44
C ASP A 69 18.73 4.67 -3.95
N ALA A 70 17.91 3.76 -4.48
CA ALA A 70 17.73 3.52 -5.92
C ALA A 70 17.09 4.72 -6.69
N THR A 71 16.63 5.74 -5.96
CA THR A 71 15.91 6.92 -6.47
C THR A 71 16.68 8.23 -6.30
N ARG A 72 17.97 8.21 -5.93
CA ARG A 72 18.76 9.44 -5.73
C ARG A 72 19.06 10.22 -7.02
N GLY A 73 18.68 9.68 -8.17
CA GLY A 73 18.84 10.33 -9.47
C GLY A 73 17.61 11.17 -9.85
N SER A 74 17.85 12.31 -10.51
CA SER A 74 16.78 13.06 -11.17
C SER A 74 16.21 12.27 -12.34
N LEU A 75 14.88 12.31 -12.52
CA LEU A 75 14.22 11.79 -13.73
C LEU A 75 14.73 12.50 -15.00
N TYR A 76 15.36 13.67 -14.90
CA TYR A 76 15.94 14.36 -16.04
C TYR A 76 17.14 13.62 -16.64
N GLU A 77 17.78 12.73 -15.87
CA GLU A 77 18.84 11.85 -16.36
C GLU A 77 18.29 10.62 -17.13
N PHE A 78 16.96 10.46 -17.18
CA PHE A 78 16.34 9.42 -17.99
C PHE A 78 16.35 9.82 -19.48
N GLN A 79 17.43 9.47 -20.18
CA GLN A 79 17.69 9.84 -21.58
C GLN A 79 17.16 8.83 -22.60
N ARG A 80 16.18 7.99 -22.24
CA ARG A 80 15.57 7.02 -23.15
C ARG A 80 14.41 7.63 -23.93
N LYS A 81 14.17 7.13 -25.14
CA LYS A 81 13.16 7.68 -26.06
C LYS A 81 11.75 7.43 -25.56
N LEU A 82 11.03 8.52 -25.27
CA LEU A 82 9.60 8.54 -25.02
C LEU A 82 8.90 9.39 -26.09
N VAL A 83 7.66 9.04 -26.40
CA VAL A 83 6.87 9.73 -27.44
C VAL A 83 5.51 10.11 -26.87
N ARG A 84 5.14 11.38 -27.02
CA ARG A 84 3.84 11.92 -26.61
C ARG A 84 2.72 11.34 -27.48
N SER A 85 1.49 11.45 -27.02
CA SER A 85 0.29 11.06 -27.77
C SER A 85 0.11 11.77 -29.12
N ASP A 86 0.72 12.95 -29.31
CA ASP A 86 0.72 13.67 -30.60
C ASP A 86 1.85 13.24 -31.56
N GLY A 87 2.70 12.29 -31.15
CA GLY A 87 3.84 11.81 -31.92
C GLY A 87 5.15 12.58 -31.70
N SER A 88 5.14 13.68 -30.94
CA SER A 88 6.35 14.43 -30.61
C SER A 88 7.24 13.66 -29.62
N SER A 89 8.56 13.85 -29.71
CA SER A 89 9.52 13.26 -28.77
C SER A 89 9.47 13.96 -27.41
N PHE A 90 9.52 13.19 -26.32
CA PHE A 90 9.50 13.70 -24.96
C PHE A 90 10.82 13.39 -24.24
N ALA A 91 11.36 14.39 -23.55
CA ALA A 91 12.40 14.20 -22.55
C ALA A 91 11.92 14.73 -21.20
N PHE A 92 12.27 14.07 -20.10
CA PHE A 92 11.89 14.57 -18.76
C PHE A 92 12.53 15.93 -18.46
N SER A 93 13.68 16.26 -19.06
CA SER A 93 14.31 17.57 -18.97
C SER A 93 13.43 18.72 -19.50
N ASP A 94 12.44 18.44 -20.37
CA ASP A 94 11.41 19.41 -20.79
C ASP A 94 10.51 19.88 -19.63
N MET A 95 10.54 19.15 -18.50
CA MET A 95 9.79 19.43 -17.28
C MET A 95 10.60 20.20 -16.23
N LYS A 96 11.83 20.62 -16.55
CA LYS A 96 12.68 21.38 -15.63
C LYS A 96 11.96 22.63 -15.11
N GLY A 97 12.02 22.85 -13.80
CA GLY A 97 11.35 23.97 -13.15
C GLY A 97 9.85 23.74 -12.87
N LYS A 98 9.29 22.57 -13.22
CA LYS A 98 7.88 22.25 -13.02
C LYS A 98 7.73 21.15 -11.97
N VAL A 99 6.73 21.32 -11.11
CA VAL A 99 6.21 20.23 -10.27
C VAL A 99 5.25 19.39 -11.10
N PHE A 100 5.40 18.06 -11.05
CA PHE A 100 4.50 17.17 -11.77
C PHE A 100 4.21 15.86 -11.04
N LEU A 101 3.05 15.31 -11.34
CA LEU A 101 2.64 13.98 -10.91
C LEU A 101 2.94 12.99 -12.01
N ILE A 102 3.48 11.82 -11.66
CA ILE A 102 3.76 10.75 -12.62
C ILE A 102 3.22 9.40 -12.12
N SER A 103 2.63 8.64 -13.05
CA SER A 103 2.21 7.26 -12.83
C SER A 103 2.32 6.45 -14.13
N MET A 104 2.16 5.13 -14.03
CA MET A 104 2.12 4.24 -15.19
C MET A 104 0.76 3.56 -15.35
N PHE A 105 0.41 3.26 -16.58
CA PHE A 105 -0.89 2.67 -16.95
C PHE A 105 -0.78 1.86 -18.24
N TYR A 106 -1.91 1.43 -18.78
CA TYR A 106 -2.07 0.97 -20.16
C TYR A 106 -3.49 1.26 -20.63
N ALA A 107 -3.68 1.55 -21.91
CA ALA A 107 -4.90 2.17 -22.41
C ALA A 107 -6.09 1.21 -22.51
N SER A 108 -5.84 -0.09 -22.73
CA SER A 108 -6.88 -1.13 -22.83
C SER A 108 -7.48 -1.56 -21.48
N CYS A 109 -6.85 -1.14 -20.37
CA CYS A 109 -7.27 -1.43 -19.01
C CYS A 109 -8.64 -0.83 -18.65
N GLN A 110 -9.62 -1.69 -18.37
CA GLN A 110 -11.00 -1.27 -18.09
C GLN A 110 -11.33 -1.13 -16.58
N SER A 111 -10.40 -1.45 -15.68
CA SER A 111 -10.66 -1.54 -14.24
C SER A 111 -9.88 -0.50 -13.43
N VAL A 112 -8.60 -0.76 -13.15
CA VAL A 112 -7.76 0.01 -12.23
C VAL A 112 -7.29 1.33 -12.84
N CYS A 113 -6.91 1.33 -14.11
CA CYS A 113 -6.28 2.47 -14.77
C CYS A 113 -7.21 3.69 -14.92
N PRO A 114 -8.51 3.54 -15.23
CA PRO A 114 -9.47 4.66 -15.16
C PRO A 114 -9.56 5.26 -13.75
N ARG A 115 -9.41 4.45 -12.69
CA ARG A 115 -9.42 4.94 -11.31
C ARG A 115 -8.15 5.70 -10.96
N ILE A 116 -6.98 5.25 -11.41
CA ILE A 116 -5.72 6.01 -11.28
C ILE A 116 -5.84 7.38 -11.96
N THR A 117 -6.42 7.43 -13.17
CA THR A 117 -6.67 8.68 -13.88
C THR A 117 -7.62 9.60 -13.10
N ALA A 118 -8.67 9.05 -12.49
CA ALA A 118 -9.57 9.82 -11.64
C ALA A 118 -8.87 10.35 -10.37
N ASP A 119 -8.00 9.56 -9.76
CA ASP A 119 -7.23 9.96 -8.59
C ASP A 119 -6.26 11.10 -8.90
N LEU A 120 -5.54 11.02 -10.04
CA LEU A 120 -4.66 12.09 -10.53
C LEU A 120 -5.44 13.39 -10.80
N LYS A 121 -6.64 13.30 -11.39
CA LYS A 121 -7.53 14.47 -11.56
C LYS A 121 -7.87 15.11 -10.22
N ARG A 122 -8.36 14.31 -9.26
CA ARG A 122 -8.73 14.80 -7.93
C ARG A 122 -7.53 15.43 -7.23
N LEU A 123 -6.38 14.79 -7.29
CA LEU A 123 -5.15 15.28 -6.67
C LEU A 123 -4.71 16.62 -7.27
N SER A 124 -4.68 16.75 -8.60
CA SER A 124 -4.34 18.02 -9.26
C SER A 124 -5.30 19.16 -8.88
N GLN A 125 -6.59 18.86 -8.74
CA GLN A 125 -7.61 19.82 -8.31
C GLN A 125 -7.43 20.22 -6.84
N SER A 126 -7.14 19.26 -5.96
CA SER A 126 -6.83 19.53 -4.55
C SER A 126 -5.58 20.41 -4.41
N ILE A 127 -4.51 20.09 -5.14
CA ILE A 127 -3.27 20.89 -5.13
C ILE A 127 -3.56 22.32 -5.59
N ARG A 128 -4.29 22.50 -6.69
CA ARG A 128 -4.68 23.83 -7.17
C ARG A 128 -5.52 24.58 -6.13
N LYS A 129 -6.53 23.92 -5.56
CA LYS A 129 -7.46 24.53 -4.61
C LYS A 129 -6.80 24.93 -3.29
N GLU A 130 -5.94 24.06 -2.75
CA GLU A 130 -5.37 24.23 -1.41
C GLU A 130 -4.05 25.00 -1.44
N LYS A 131 -3.26 24.85 -2.50
CA LYS A 131 -1.91 25.42 -2.60
C LYS A 131 -1.77 26.51 -3.67
N GLY A 132 -2.79 26.72 -4.50
CA GLY A 132 -2.71 27.68 -5.61
C GLY A 132 -1.68 27.33 -6.69
N LYS A 133 -1.18 26.08 -6.71
CA LYS A 133 -0.17 25.61 -7.65
C LYS A 133 -0.81 24.76 -8.74
N ASP A 134 -0.40 24.98 -9.99
CA ASP A 134 -0.70 24.08 -11.10
C ASP A 134 0.38 23.01 -11.21
N VAL A 135 -0.05 21.76 -11.31
CA VAL A 135 0.84 20.61 -11.51
C VAL A 135 0.57 19.97 -12.85
N GLN A 136 1.63 19.60 -13.54
CA GLN A 136 1.51 18.80 -14.76
C GLN A 136 1.30 17.33 -14.39
N ILE A 137 0.70 16.56 -15.29
CA ILE A 137 0.44 15.13 -15.08
C ILE A 137 1.06 14.33 -16.22
N VAL A 138 1.87 13.35 -15.86
CA VAL A 138 2.53 12.43 -16.78
C VAL A 138 2.00 11.02 -16.57
N LEU A 139 1.44 10.43 -17.62
CA LEU A 139 1.00 9.03 -17.63
C LEU A 139 1.82 8.26 -18.66
N VAL A 140 2.59 7.27 -18.22
CA VAL A 140 3.43 6.46 -19.12
C VAL A 140 2.81 5.08 -19.29
N SER A 141 2.54 4.68 -20.53
CA SER A 141 2.06 3.32 -20.77
C SER A 141 3.18 2.31 -20.58
N PHE A 142 2.90 1.21 -19.89
CA PHE A 142 3.77 0.03 -19.86
C PHE A 142 3.45 -1.00 -20.96
N ASP A 143 2.33 -0.85 -21.69
CA ASP A 143 2.00 -1.70 -22.84
C ASP A 143 2.70 -1.19 -24.11
N SER A 144 4.02 -1.40 -24.16
CA SER A 144 4.87 -0.96 -25.27
C SER A 144 4.50 -1.57 -26.64
N GLU A 145 3.76 -2.68 -26.66
CA GLU A 145 3.34 -3.36 -27.89
C GLU A 145 2.16 -2.62 -28.53
N ASN A 146 1.13 -2.31 -27.74
CA ASN A 146 -0.15 -1.82 -28.26
C ASN A 146 -0.34 -0.31 -28.13
N ASP A 147 0.20 0.32 -27.08
CA ASP A 147 -0.08 1.72 -26.76
C ASP A 147 0.84 2.67 -27.53
N LYS A 148 0.58 2.80 -28.82
CA LYS A 148 1.24 3.78 -29.71
C LYS A 148 0.61 5.19 -29.54
N PRO A 149 1.25 6.26 -30.03
CA PRO A 149 0.76 7.63 -29.86
C PRO A 149 -0.71 7.84 -30.21
N ASN A 150 -1.20 7.25 -31.31
CA ASN A 150 -2.61 7.32 -31.72
C ASN A 150 -3.57 6.70 -30.71
N VAL A 151 -3.22 5.56 -30.09
CA VAL A 151 -4.01 4.91 -29.04
C VAL A 151 -4.06 5.79 -27.80
N LEU A 152 -2.92 6.38 -27.43
CA LEU A 152 -2.83 7.30 -26.30
C LEU A 152 -3.63 8.59 -26.52
N ALA A 153 -3.64 9.12 -27.76
CA ALA A 153 -4.47 10.27 -28.12
C ALA A 153 -5.96 9.93 -28.01
N GLU A 154 -6.37 8.73 -28.42
CA GLU A 154 -7.75 8.26 -28.25
C GLU A 154 -8.12 8.12 -26.77
N TYR A 155 -7.25 7.54 -25.95
CA TYR A 155 -7.44 7.46 -24.50
C TYR A 155 -7.59 8.85 -23.88
N LYS A 156 -6.75 9.81 -24.29
CA LYS A 156 -6.79 11.20 -23.84
C LYS A 156 -8.16 11.85 -24.11
N ARG A 157 -8.72 11.63 -25.31
CA ARG A 157 -10.09 12.08 -25.66
C ARG A 157 -11.16 11.38 -24.84
N LYS A 158 -11.13 10.05 -24.76
CA LYS A 158 -12.12 9.23 -24.02
C LYS A 158 -12.18 9.62 -22.54
N GLN A 159 -11.03 9.95 -21.96
CA GLN A 159 -10.92 10.36 -20.56
C GLN A 159 -11.07 11.87 -20.35
N ASN A 160 -11.34 12.67 -21.39
CA ASN A 160 -11.46 14.13 -21.31
C ASN A 160 -10.25 14.79 -20.61
N LEU A 161 -9.04 14.44 -21.03
CA LEU A 161 -7.80 14.95 -20.45
C LEU A 161 -7.33 16.19 -21.23
N ASN A 162 -7.08 17.28 -20.51
CA ASN A 162 -6.71 18.57 -21.10
C ASN A 162 -5.19 18.64 -21.44
N GLN A 163 -4.68 19.85 -21.68
CA GLN A 163 -3.28 20.09 -22.03
C GLN A 163 -2.28 19.80 -20.90
N ASP A 164 -2.72 19.80 -19.63
CA ASP A 164 -1.85 19.50 -18.48
C ASP A 164 -1.43 18.02 -18.43
N TRP A 165 -2.06 17.18 -19.26
CA TRP A 165 -1.81 15.73 -19.34
C TRP A 165 -0.90 15.39 -20.51
N THR A 166 0.27 14.84 -20.16
CA THR A 166 1.22 14.25 -21.08
C THR A 166 1.13 12.73 -21.00
N LEU A 167 0.67 12.10 -22.07
CA LEU A 167 0.62 10.64 -22.18
C LEU A 167 1.78 10.16 -23.03
N LEU A 168 2.54 9.19 -22.52
CA LEU A 168 3.80 8.74 -23.10
C LEU A 168 3.77 7.26 -23.45
N SER A 169 4.37 6.95 -24.59
CA SER A 169 4.70 5.59 -25.05
C SER A 169 6.22 5.46 -25.19
N GLY A 170 6.72 4.23 -25.08
CA GLY A 170 8.13 3.89 -25.25
C GLY A 170 8.31 2.42 -25.64
N ASP A 171 9.52 2.02 -26.00
CA ASP A 171 9.84 0.60 -26.19
C ASP A 171 9.86 -0.17 -24.87
N ALA A 172 9.86 -1.51 -24.95
CA ALA A 172 9.77 -2.40 -23.80
C ALA A 172 10.86 -2.14 -22.75
N ASP A 173 12.11 -1.94 -23.18
CA ASP A 173 13.24 -1.71 -22.28
C ASP A 173 13.14 -0.33 -21.60
N THR A 174 12.68 0.68 -22.33
CA THR A 174 12.45 2.03 -21.82
C THR A 174 11.38 2.04 -20.75
N VAL A 175 10.19 1.47 -21.03
CA VAL A 175 9.09 1.45 -20.06
C VAL A 175 9.45 0.58 -18.85
N ARG A 176 10.18 -0.52 -19.06
CA ARG A 176 10.67 -1.37 -17.96
C ARG A 176 11.67 -0.64 -17.07
N SER A 177 12.62 0.09 -17.66
CA SER A 177 13.61 0.88 -16.91
C SER A 177 12.95 1.97 -16.10
N LEU A 178 11.98 2.68 -16.69
CA LEU A 178 11.23 3.71 -15.97
C LEU A 178 10.40 3.09 -14.83
N SER A 179 9.80 1.92 -15.03
CA SER A 179 9.04 1.23 -13.98
C SER A 179 9.90 0.93 -12.75
N VAL A 180 11.18 0.57 -12.94
CA VAL A 180 12.13 0.38 -11.83
C VAL A 180 12.34 1.68 -11.07
N LEU A 181 12.60 2.79 -11.77
CA LEU A 181 12.81 4.11 -11.14
C LEU A 181 11.58 4.59 -10.36
N LEU A 182 10.39 4.31 -10.88
CA LEU A 182 9.13 4.66 -10.24
C LEU A 182 8.70 3.68 -9.13
N GLY A 183 9.38 2.54 -8.99
CA GLY A 183 8.99 1.47 -8.07
C GLY A 183 7.72 0.72 -8.50
N ILE A 184 7.33 0.82 -9.77
CA ILE A 184 6.12 0.20 -10.32
C ILE A 184 6.47 -1.19 -10.84
N ASN A 185 5.82 -2.19 -10.25
CA ASN A 185 5.88 -3.57 -10.70
C ASN A 185 4.69 -3.83 -11.63
N TYR A 186 4.95 -4.46 -12.77
CA TYR A 186 3.92 -4.92 -13.68
C TYR A 186 4.33 -6.24 -14.33
N LYS A 187 3.33 -7.05 -14.69
CA LYS A 187 3.52 -8.33 -15.37
C LYS A 187 2.34 -8.59 -16.30
N LYS A 188 2.63 -8.81 -17.58
CA LYS A 188 1.66 -9.30 -18.56
C LYS A 188 1.24 -10.72 -18.19
N ILE A 189 -0.07 -11.00 -18.21
CA ILE A 189 -0.63 -12.32 -17.92
C ILE A 189 -1.21 -12.93 -19.21
N PRO A 190 -1.50 -14.25 -19.25
CA PRO A 190 -1.80 -14.96 -20.51
C PRO A 190 -3.00 -14.45 -21.30
N ASP A 191 -3.96 -13.78 -20.65
CA ASP A 191 -5.15 -13.21 -21.30
C ASP A 191 -4.89 -11.86 -22.00
N GLY A 192 -3.65 -11.36 -21.96
CA GLY A 192 -3.24 -10.08 -22.52
C GLY A 192 -3.33 -8.90 -21.55
N ASN A 193 -3.93 -9.07 -20.38
CA ASN A 193 -3.98 -8.05 -19.33
C ASN A 193 -2.66 -7.96 -18.55
N PHE A 194 -2.60 -7.00 -17.62
CA PHE A 194 -1.45 -6.81 -16.74
C PHE A 194 -1.86 -6.79 -15.27
N ASN A 195 -1.12 -7.55 -14.46
CA ASN A 195 -1.08 -7.33 -13.02
C ASN A 195 -0.07 -6.22 -12.75
N HIS A 196 -0.45 -5.18 -12.01
CA HIS A 196 0.46 -4.08 -11.71
C HIS A 196 0.16 -3.40 -10.37
N SER A 197 1.18 -2.78 -9.76
CA SER A 197 0.99 -1.86 -8.64
C SER A 197 0.45 -0.51 -9.13
N ALA A 198 -0.33 0.15 -8.28
CA ALA A 198 -0.82 1.51 -8.52
C ALA A 198 -0.01 2.47 -7.66
N LEU A 199 0.88 3.24 -8.27
CA LEU A 199 1.70 4.24 -7.58
C LEU A 199 1.60 5.58 -8.31
N ILE A 200 1.38 6.65 -7.55
CA ILE A 200 1.46 8.02 -8.03
C ILE A 200 2.64 8.67 -7.33
N SER A 201 3.59 9.20 -8.10
CA SER A 201 4.76 9.90 -7.58
C SER A 201 4.65 11.40 -7.82
N LEU A 202 5.05 12.19 -6.83
CA LEU A 202 5.25 13.64 -6.95
C LEU A 202 6.72 13.93 -7.24
N VAL A 203 6.96 14.74 -8.26
CA VAL A 203 8.29 15.09 -8.73
C VAL A 203 8.52 16.59 -8.59
N SER A 204 9.67 16.94 -8.01
CA SER A 204 10.11 18.33 -7.79
C SER A 204 10.56 19.02 -9.09
N PRO A 205 10.77 20.35 -9.06
CA PRO A 205 11.32 21.13 -10.18
C PRO A 205 12.72 20.67 -10.66
N GLU A 206 13.46 19.95 -9.82
CA GLU A 206 14.78 19.35 -10.10
C GLU A 206 14.68 17.93 -10.66
N GLY A 207 13.46 17.41 -10.82
CA GLY A 207 13.20 16.05 -11.31
C GLY A 207 13.35 14.97 -10.24
N ILE A 208 13.38 15.33 -8.96
CA ILE A 208 13.52 14.39 -7.85
C ILE A 208 12.15 13.90 -7.41
N ILE A 209 12.00 12.58 -7.21
CA ILE A 209 10.76 12.01 -6.65
C ILE A 209 10.78 12.26 -5.14
N VAL A 210 9.94 13.18 -4.68
CA VAL A 210 9.93 13.66 -3.29
C VAL A 210 8.88 12.96 -2.43
N SER A 211 7.83 12.42 -3.03
CA SER A 211 6.80 11.66 -2.31
C SER A 211 6.00 10.75 -3.24
N ARG A 212 5.33 9.74 -2.66
CA ARG A 212 4.54 8.74 -3.40
C ARG A 212 3.28 8.37 -2.64
N ILE A 213 2.26 7.97 -3.38
CA ILE A 213 1.03 7.35 -2.86
C ILE A 213 0.89 5.96 -3.49
N GLU A 214 0.71 4.94 -2.66
CA GLU A 214 0.44 3.57 -3.12
C GLU A 214 -1.04 3.21 -2.97
N GLY A 215 -1.64 2.79 -4.08
CA GLY A 215 -3.02 2.34 -4.19
C GLY A 215 -3.98 3.39 -4.75
N ILE A 216 -5.23 2.98 -4.91
CA ILE A 216 -6.31 3.77 -5.50
C ILE A 216 -7.16 4.38 -4.39
N GLY A 217 -7.64 5.61 -4.59
CA GLY A 217 -8.57 6.28 -3.68
C GLY A 217 -7.94 6.67 -2.34
N LYS A 218 -6.61 6.73 -2.28
CA LYS A 218 -5.87 7.01 -1.05
C LYS A 218 -5.85 8.51 -0.73
N ASN A 219 -5.54 8.80 0.54
CA ASN A 219 -5.45 10.17 1.02
C ASN A 219 -4.28 10.91 0.35
N ALA A 220 -4.57 12.10 -0.20
CA ALA A 220 -3.63 13.00 -0.84
C ALA A 220 -2.82 13.87 0.14
N THR A 221 -3.24 13.97 1.42
CA THR A 221 -2.57 14.78 2.46
C THR A 221 -1.04 14.67 2.44
N PRO A 222 -0.44 13.47 2.32
CA PRO A 222 1.00 13.37 2.35
C PRO A 222 1.71 14.06 1.18
N LEU A 223 1.10 14.11 -0.01
CA LEU A 223 1.65 14.87 -1.14
C LEU A 223 1.47 16.37 -0.98
N LEU A 224 0.34 16.79 -0.39
CA LEU A 224 0.02 18.20 -0.18
C LEU A 224 0.95 18.86 0.84
N GLN A 225 1.42 18.12 1.83
CA GLN A 225 2.40 18.62 2.80
C GLN A 225 3.75 18.92 2.13
N VAL A 226 4.24 18.00 1.30
CA VAL A 226 5.55 18.13 0.64
C VAL A 226 5.55 19.24 -0.42
N ILE A 227 4.43 19.48 -1.10
CA ILE A 227 4.33 20.52 -2.15
C ILE A 227 4.63 21.94 -1.67
N ASP A 228 4.44 22.25 -0.39
CA ASP A 228 4.76 23.58 0.15
C ASP A 228 6.27 23.83 0.23
N GLU A 229 7.06 22.76 0.30
CA GLU A 229 8.51 22.79 0.43
C GLU A 229 9.23 22.84 -0.94
N LEU A 230 8.48 22.75 -2.04
CA LEU A 230 8.97 22.77 -3.43
C LEU A 230 8.77 24.14 -4.10
#